data_AF-A0A453IR76-F1
#
_entry.id   AF-A0A453IR76-F1
#
_cell.length_a   1.000
_cell.length_b   1.000
_cell.length_c   1.000
_cell.angle_alpha   90.00
_cell.angle_beta   90.00
_cell.angle_gamma   90.00
#
_symmetry.space_group_name_H-M   'P 1'
#
loop_
_entity.id
_entity.type
_entity.pdbx_description
1 polymer ?
#
loop_
_entity_poly.entity_id
_entity_poly.type
_entity_poly.pdbx_seq_one_letter_code
_entity_poly.pdbx_strand_id
1 'polypeptide(L)'
;MDSALASAAAIADQRQKIEQYRHILASVISSSPPDIPQAKRFLNHMVSDEVPLVVSRQLLQTFAQELGKLEPDSQKEVAHYALTQIQPRVVSFEEQVVVIREKLAELYESEQQWSRAAQMLSGIDLDSGIRMLDDTNKLSKCVQIARLYLEVSAV
;
A
#
# COMPACT_ATOMS: atom_id res chain seq x y z
N MET A 1 -2.85 -20.72 -6.10
CA MET A 1 -2.79 -19.67 -5.08
C MET A 1 -3.91 -19.81 -4.05
N ASP A 2 -5.17 -20.03 -4.48
CA ASP A 2 -6.31 -20.14 -3.56
C ASP A 2 -6.14 -21.26 -2.52
N SER A 3 -5.57 -22.40 -2.92
CA SER A 3 -5.21 -23.49 -1.98
C SER A 3 -4.14 -23.08 -0.96
N ALA A 4 -3.17 -22.25 -1.33
CA ALA A 4 -2.13 -21.76 -0.42
C ALA A 4 -2.68 -20.70 0.55
N LEU A 5 -3.55 -19.81 0.07
CA LEU A 5 -4.25 -18.82 0.89
C LEU A 5 -5.24 -19.48 1.85
N ALA A 6 -5.99 -20.49 1.40
CA ALA A 6 -6.89 -21.27 2.24
C ALA A 6 -6.13 -22.08 3.30
N SER A 7 -4.99 -22.69 2.92
CA SER A 7 -4.08 -23.37 3.86
C SER A 7 -3.59 -22.40 4.94
N ALA A 8 -3.11 -21.21 4.55
CA ALA A 8 -2.69 -20.18 5.49
C ALA A 8 -3.84 -19.66 6.37
N ALA A 9 -5.05 -19.56 5.82
CA ALA A 9 -6.24 -19.16 6.58
C ALA A 9 -6.61 -20.17 7.67
N ALA A 10 -6.41 -21.47 7.42
CA ALA A 10 -6.71 -22.55 8.35
C ALA A 10 -5.69 -22.71 9.50
N ILE A 11 -4.55 -22.01 9.46
CA ILE A 11 -3.54 -22.06 10.53
C ILE A 11 -4.11 -21.38 11.79
N ALA A 12 -4.12 -22.12 12.91
CA ALA A 12 -4.59 -21.62 14.19
C ALA A 12 -3.56 -20.70 14.88
N ASP A 13 -2.26 -20.98 14.71
CA ASP A 13 -1.19 -20.16 15.27
C ASP A 13 -0.98 -18.88 14.47
N GLN A 14 -1.18 -17.73 15.11
CA GLN A 14 -1.12 -16.43 14.44
C GLN A 14 0.27 -16.11 13.88
N ARG A 15 1.35 -16.51 14.57
CA ARG A 15 2.72 -16.24 14.13
C ARG A 15 3.06 -17.04 12.88
N GLN A 16 2.75 -18.33 12.89
CA GLN A 16 2.92 -19.19 11.72
C GLN A 16 2.04 -18.75 10.55
N LYS A 17 0.82 -18.29 10.83
CA LYS A 17 -0.10 -17.74 9.82
C LYS A 17 0.51 -16.52 9.12
N ILE A 18 1.04 -15.56 9.89
CA ILE A 18 1.72 -14.37 9.33
C ILE A 18 2.94 -14.78 8.50
N GLU A 19 3.75 -15.70 9.00
CA GLU A 19 4.96 -16.17 8.31
C GLU A 19 4.64 -16.85 6.97
N GLN A 20 3.61 -17.70 6.93
CA GLN A 20 3.15 -18.32 5.69
C GLN A 20 2.62 -17.30 4.68
N TYR A 21 1.81 -16.32 5.12
CA TYR A 21 1.37 -15.25 4.23
C TYR A 21 2.53 -14.39 3.73
N ARG A 22 3.56 -14.15 4.56
CA ARG A 22 4.77 -13.44 4.12
C ARG A 22 5.54 -14.22 3.05
N HIS A 23 5.65 -15.53 3.18
CA HIS A 23 6.26 -16.36 2.13
C HIS A 23 5.47 -16.29 0.82
N ILE A 24 4.15 -16.35 0.89
CA ILE A 24 3.29 -16.18 -0.29
C ILE A 24 3.50 -14.80 -0.91
N LEU A 25 3.45 -13.73 -0.10
CA LEU A 25 3.68 -12.36 -0.55
C LEU A 25 5.05 -12.21 -1.25
N ALA A 26 6.12 -12.73 -0.63
CA ALA A 26 7.46 -12.68 -1.19
C ALA A 26 7.54 -13.42 -2.54
N SER A 27 6.87 -14.57 -2.66
CA SER A 27 6.82 -15.33 -3.91
C SER A 27 6.09 -14.58 -5.03
N VAL A 28 5.06 -13.80 -4.70
CA VAL A 28 4.30 -12.99 -5.67
C VAL A 28 5.13 -11.81 -6.14
N ILE A 29 5.78 -11.08 -5.21
CA ILE A 29 6.57 -9.89 -5.54
C ILE A 29 7.89 -10.24 -6.24
N SER A 30 8.48 -11.39 -5.91
CA SER A 30 9.75 -11.85 -6.48
C SER A 30 9.58 -12.65 -7.79
N SER A 31 8.35 -12.82 -8.28
CA SER A 31 8.09 -13.44 -9.57
C SER A 31 8.61 -12.54 -10.71
N SER A 32 9.27 -13.14 -11.71
CA SER A 32 9.76 -12.42 -12.89
C SER A 32 9.25 -13.13 -14.15
N PRO A 33 8.30 -12.53 -14.90
CA PRO A 33 7.70 -11.21 -14.69
C PRO A 33 6.78 -11.14 -13.44
N PRO A 34 6.56 -9.95 -12.87
CA PRO A 34 5.70 -9.77 -11.69
C PRO A 34 4.26 -10.20 -11.99
N ASP A 35 3.74 -11.16 -11.22
CA ASP A 35 2.38 -11.67 -11.37
C ASP A 35 1.36 -10.73 -10.71
N ILE A 36 1.00 -9.68 -11.45
CA ILE A 36 0.00 -8.68 -11.05
C ILE A 36 -1.36 -9.31 -10.71
N PRO A 37 -1.90 -10.26 -11.50
CA PRO A 37 -3.12 -10.97 -11.11
C PRO A 37 -3.02 -11.66 -9.75
N GLN A 38 -1.89 -12.29 -9.43
CA GLN A 38 -1.68 -12.89 -8.11
C GLN A 38 -1.60 -11.85 -6.99
N ALA A 39 -0.91 -10.73 -7.21
CA ALA A 39 -0.86 -9.64 -6.24
C ALA A 39 -2.25 -9.09 -5.93
N LYS A 40 -3.09 -8.89 -6.96
CA LYS A 40 -4.48 -8.45 -6.79
C LYS A 40 -5.32 -9.47 -6.01
N ARG A 41 -5.15 -10.77 -6.26
CA ARG A 41 -5.82 -11.83 -5.50
C ARG A 41 -5.39 -11.87 -4.04
N PHE A 42 -4.09 -11.72 -3.77
CA PHE A 42 -3.57 -11.60 -2.41
C PHE A 42 -4.21 -10.42 -1.66
N LEU A 43 -4.28 -9.25 -2.31
CA LEU A 43 -4.90 -8.06 -1.73
C LEU A 43 -6.38 -8.29 -1.40
N ASN A 44 -7.16 -8.86 -2.32
CA ASN A 44 -8.57 -9.20 -2.07
C ASN A 44 -8.74 -10.12 -0.86
N HIS A 45 -7.88 -11.14 -0.75
CA HIS A 45 -7.90 -12.06 0.39
C HIS A 45 -7.57 -11.34 1.70
N MET A 46 -6.58 -10.44 1.70
CA MET A 46 -6.17 -9.68 2.88
C MET A 46 -7.22 -8.70 3.39
N VAL A 47 -7.99 -8.07 2.50
CA VAL A 47 -9.05 -7.13 2.90
C VAL A 47 -10.38 -7.81 3.24
N SER A 48 -10.49 -9.11 2.95
CA SER A 48 -11.64 -9.93 3.30
C SER A 48 -11.77 -10.14 4.81
N ASP A 49 -12.97 -10.54 5.25
CA ASP A 49 -13.23 -10.86 6.66
C ASP A 49 -12.71 -12.24 7.09
N GLU A 50 -12.13 -13.02 6.17
CA GLU A 50 -11.52 -14.32 6.47
C GLU A 50 -10.17 -14.18 7.20
N VAL A 51 -9.56 -13.00 7.12
CA VAL A 51 -8.26 -12.71 7.72
C VAL A 51 -8.44 -11.77 8.91
N PRO A 52 -7.93 -12.14 10.11
CA PRO A 52 -7.97 -11.26 11.26
C PRO A 52 -7.29 -9.92 10.97
N LEU A 53 -7.93 -8.82 11.39
CA LEU A 53 -7.48 -7.45 11.07
C LEU A 53 -6.01 -7.20 11.43
N VAL A 54 -5.54 -7.73 12.56
CA VAL A 54 -4.13 -7.60 12.99
C VAL A 54 -3.17 -8.22 11.98
N VAL A 55 -3.53 -9.37 11.42
CA VAL A 55 -2.74 -10.08 10.40
C VAL A 55 -2.78 -9.31 9.09
N SER A 56 -3.96 -8.85 8.65
CA SER A 56 -4.12 -8.03 7.44
C SER A 56 -3.30 -6.75 7.51
N ARG A 57 -3.34 -6.00 8.62
CA ARG A 57 -2.54 -4.77 8.81
C ARG A 57 -1.05 -5.04 8.66
N GLN A 58 -0.53 -6.07 9.33
CA GLN A 58 0.89 -6.37 9.29
C GLN A 58 1.35 -6.80 7.89
N LEU A 59 0.54 -7.59 7.18
CA LEU A 59 0.85 -8.06 5.84
C LEU A 59 0.73 -6.95 4.80
N LEU A 60 -0.30 -6.12 4.87
CA LEU A 60 -0.46 -4.95 4.01
C LEU A 60 0.65 -3.92 4.25
N GLN A 61 1.14 -3.78 5.49
CA GLN A 61 2.31 -2.96 5.79
C GLN A 61 3.56 -3.51 5.09
N THR A 62 3.82 -4.81 5.19
CA THR A 62 4.95 -5.46 4.49
C THR A 62 4.79 -5.32 2.97
N PHE A 63 3.59 -5.54 2.44
CA PHE A 63 3.28 -5.34 1.02
C PHE A 63 3.60 -3.90 0.57
N ALA A 64 3.17 -2.89 1.33
CA ALA A 64 3.40 -1.49 0.99
C ALA A 64 4.89 -1.12 0.98
N GLN A 65 5.70 -1.72 1.87
CA GLN A 65 7.15 -1.54 1.88
C GLN A 65 7.85 -2.21 0.69
N GLU A 66 7.32 -3.33 0.24
CA GLU A 66 7.89 -4.14 -0.84
C GLU A 66 7.43 -3.68 -2.24
N LEU A 67 6.41 -2.82 -2.33
CA LEU A 67 5.91 -2.23 -3.59
C LEU A 67 7.02 -1.61 -4.44
N GLY A 68 8.02 -0.99 -3.82
CA GLY A 68 9.14 -0.33 -4.53
C GLY A 68 10.11 -1.30 -5.21
N LYS A 69 9.96 -2.62 -5.05
CA LYS A 69 10.75 -3.63 -5.76
C LYS A 69 10.17 -3.97 -7.14
N LEU A 70 8.90 -3.64 -7.37
CA LEU A 70 8.23 -3.88 -8.64
C LEU A 70 8.66 -2.84 -9.67
N GLU A 71 8.51 -3.18 -10.96
CA GLU A 71 8.70 -2.19 -12.02
C GLU A 71 7.67 -1.05 -11.90
N PRO A 72 8.01 0.19 -12.30
CA PRO A 72 7.16 1.37 -12.12
C PRO A 72 5.68 1.18 -12.51
N ASP A 73 5.42 0.60 -13.68
CA ASP A 73 4.04 0.44 -14.16
C ASP A 73 3.27 -0.63 -13.37
N SER A 74 3.96 -1.73 -13.02
CA SER A 74 3.42 -2.76 -12.13
C SER A 74 3.13 -2.21 -10.73
N GLN A 75 4.05 -1.42 -10.18
CA GLN A 75 3.89 -0.77 -8.88
C GLN A 75 2.66 0.14 -8.88
N LYS A 76 2.49 0.99 -9.89
CA LYS A 76 1.31 1.87 -10.02
C LYS A 76 0.02 1.07 -10.07
N GLU A 77 -0.03 0.04 -10.91
CA GLU A 77 -1.24 -0.76 -11.11
C GLU A 77 -1.66 -1.46 -9.82
N VAL A 78 -0.73 -2.12 -9.13
CA VAL A 78 -1.05 -2.86 -7.90
C VAL A 78 -1.37 -1.89 -6.75
N ALA A 79 -0.65 -0.77 -6.63
CA ALA A 79 -0.89 0.21 -5.58
C ALA A 79 -2.27 0.89 -5.72
N HIS A 80 -2.67 1.31 -6.93
CA HIS A 80 -4.02 1.85 -7.17
C HIS A 80 -5.11 0.82 -6.90
N TYR A 81 -4.87 -0.44 -7.29
CA TYR A 81 -5.79 -1.52 -6.97
C TYR A 81 -5.90 -1.72 -5.45
N ALA A 82 -4.79 -1.73 -4.71
CA ALA A 82 -4.78 -1.86 -3.26
C ALA A 82 -5.58 -0.73 -2.59
N LEU A 83 -5.38 0.53 -2.99
CA LEU A 83 -6.15 1.66 -2.47
C LEU A 83 -7.66 1.49 -2.71
N THR A 84 -8.04 1.03 -3.90
CA THR A 84 -9.44 0.78 -4.25
C THR A 84 -10.06 -0.31 -3.38
N GLN A 85 -9.34 -1.41 -3.13
CA GLN A 85 -9.82 -2.52 -2.30
C GLN A 85 -9.86 -2.18 -0.81
N ILE A 86 -8.94 -1.32 -0.35
CA ILE A 86 -8.89 -0.87 1.04
C ILE A 86 -9.96 0.20 1.34
N GLN A 87 -10.38 0.97 0.34
CA GLN A 87 -11.30 2.10 0.48
C GLN A 87 -12.55 1.83 1.35
N PRO A 88 -13.27 0.69 1.21
CA PRO A 88 -14.46 0.40 2.04
C PRO A 88 -14.14 0.28 3.54
N ARG A 89 -12.89 -0.06 3.87
CA ARG A 89 -12.39 -0.26 5.24
C ARG A 89 -11.24 0.69 5.56
N VAL A 90 -11.18 1.86 4.92
CA VAL A 90 -10.03 2.78 5.01
C VAL A 90 -9.65 3.13 6.45
N VAL A 91 -10.64 3.35 7.33
CA VAL A 91 -10.44 3.61 8.77
C VAL A 91 -9.71 2.47 9.49
N SER A 92 -9.83 1.25 8.99
CA SER A 92 -9.12 0.09 9.56
C SER A 92 -7.67 0.00 9.09
N PHE A 93 -7.29 0.66 7.98
CA PHE A 93 -6.00 0.48 7.31
C PHE A 93 -5.32 1.81 7.00
N GLU A 94 -5.60 2.86 7.78
CA GLU A 94 -5.17 4.21 7.46
C GLU A 94 -3.64 4.32 7.35
N GLU A 95 -2.90 3.68 8.26
CA GLU A 95 -1.42 3.61 8.22
C GLU A 95 -0.92 3.04 6.89
N GLN A 96 -1.51 1.94 6.41
CA GLN A 96 -1.10 1.30 5.17
C GLN A 96 -1.44 2.18 3.96
N VAL A 97 -2.58 2.87 4.00
CA VAL A 97 -2.98 3.82 2.95
C VAL A 97 -2.00 4.99 2.86
N VAL A 98 -1.53 5.53 3.99
CA VAL A 98 -0.50 6.59 4.00
C VAL A 98 0.75 6.11 3.27
N VAL A 99 1.29 4.94 3.65
CA VAL A 99 2.53 4.41 3.05
C VAL A 99 2.37 4.13 1.55
N ILE A 100 1.24 3.56 1.13
CA ILE A 100 0.99 3.29 -0.30
C ILE A 100 0.91 4.61 -1.09
N ARG A 101 0.22 5.62 -0.56
CA ARG A 101 0.10 6.95 -1.21
C ARG A 101 1.44 7.67 -1.28
N GLU A 102 2.26 7.60 -0.24
CA GLU A 102 3.63 8.15 -0.26
C GLU A 102 4.48 7.49 -1.35
N LYS A 103 4.47 6.15 -1.42
CA LYS A 103 5.22 5.40 -2.43
C LYS A 103 4.78 5.73 -3.86
N LEU A 104 3.47 5.90 -4.07
CA LEU A 104 2.94 6.36 -5.35
C LEU A 104 3.36 7.79 -5.67
N ALA A 105 3.36 8.68 -4.68
CA ALA A 105 3.80 10.06 -4.87
C ALA A 105 5.28 10.14 -5.24
N GLU A 106 6.16 9.42 -4.53
CA GLU A 106 7.59 9.30 -4.86
C GLU A 106 7.82 8.81 -6.29
N LEU A 107 7.02 7.83 -6.72
CA LEU A 107 7.10 7.27 -8.08
C LEU A 107 6.62 8.27 -9.14
N TYR A 108 5.53 9.00 -8.90
CA TYR A 108 5.08 10.04 -9.82
C TYR A 108 6.03 11.23 -9.86
N GLU A 109 6.67 11.57 -8.74
CA GLU A 109 7.68 12.63 -8.65
C GLU A 109 8.92 12.26 -9.48
N SER A 110 9.40 11.02 -9.41
CA SER A 110 10.54 10.55 -10.22
C SER A 110 10.25 10.55 -11.73
N GLU A 111 8.97 10.41 -12.11
CA GLU A 111 8.48 10.53 -13.49
C GLU A 111 8.10 11.96 -13.90
N GLN A 112 8.39 12.97 -13.07
CA GLN A 112 8.04 14.37 -13.29
C GLN A 112 6.53 14.62 -13.46
N GLN A 113 5.69 13.71 -12.96
CA GLN A 113 4.23 13.84 -12.94
C GLN A 113 3.80 14.53 -11.64
N TRP A 114 4.20 15.80 -11.48
CA TRP A 114 4.02 16.59 -10.26
C TRP A 114 2.55 16.66 -9.79
N SER A 115 1.61 16.79 -10.74
CA SER A 115 0.18 16.87 -10.46
C SER A 115 -0.36 15.58 -9.84
N ARG A 116 0.06 14.42 -10.37
CA ARG A 116 -0.34 13.12 -9.83
C ARG A 116 0.31 12.84 -8.48
N ALA A 117 1.59 13.21 -8.31
CA ALA A 117 2.27 13.12 -7.03
C ALA A 117 1.54 13.93 -5.94
N ALA A 118 1.17 15.18 -6.26
CA ALA A 118 0.43 16.05 -5.35
C ALA A 118 -0.95 15.45 -4.99
N GLN A 119 -1.68 14.91 -5.97
CA GLN A 119 -2.98 14.25 -5.74
C GLN A 119 -2.87 13.02 -4.83
N MET A 120 -1.77 12.25 -4.92
CA MET A 120 -1.57 11.09 -4.05
C MET A 120 -1.41 11.52 -2.60
N LEU A 121 -0.56 12.52 -2.34
CA LEU A 121 -0.30 13.05 -1.00
C LEU A 121 -1.51 13.80 -0.43
N SER A 122 -2.25 14.57 -1.24
CA SER A 122 -3.41 15.34 -0.78
C SER A 122 -4.59 14.47 -0.36
N GLY A 123 -4.64 13.20 -0.77
CA GLY A 123 -5.66 12.26 -0.31
C GLY A 123 -5.26 11.48 0.95
N ILE A 124 -4.15 11.82 1.60
CA ILE A 124 -3.83 11.35 2.94
C ILE A 124 -4.65 12.18 3.92
N ASP A 125 -5.40 11.52 4.81
CA ASP A 125 -6.09 12.21 5.90
C ASP A 125 -5.07 12.65 6.97
N LEU A 126 -4.61 13.89 6.87
CA LEU A 126 -3.64 14.48 7.79
C LEU A 126 -4.23 14.75 9.18
N ASP A 127 -5.56 14.78 9.31
CA ASP A 127 -6.25 15.02 10.59
C ASP A 127 -6.62 13.73 11.31
N SER A 128 -6.41 12.59 10.66
CA SER A 128 -6.58 11.27 11.27
C SER A 128 -5.75 11.13 12.56
N GLY A 129 -6.32 10.43 13.55
CA GLY A 129 -5.69 10.17 14.85
C GLY A 129 -4.54 9.16 14.80
N ILE A 130 -3.95 8.93 13.63
CA ILE A 130 -2.90 7.94 13.41
C ILE A 130 -1.61 8.43 14.06
N ARG A 131 -1.00 7.57 14.88
CA ARG A 131 0.24 7.87 15.62
C ARG A 131 1.44 8.24 14.74
N MET A 132 1.44 7.88 13.46
CA MET A 132 2.53 8.15 12.52
C MET A 132 2.52 9.58 11.94
N LEU A 133 1.41 10.31 12.05
CA LEU A 133 1.28 11.69 11.59
C LEU A 133 1.47 12.64 12.78
N ASP A 134 2.71 12.78 13.26
CA ASP A 134 3.04 13.84 14.21
C ASP A 134 2.95 15.22 13.51
N ASP A 135 2.89 16.29 14.31
CA ASP A 135 2.74 17.65 13.77
C ASP A 135 3.85 18.02 12.78
N THR A 136 5.06 17.48 12.97
CA THR A 136 6.20 17.66 12.07
C THR A 136 5.97 16.97 10.72
N ASN A 137 5.52 15.70 10.71
CA ASN A 137 5.21 14.98 9.48
C ASN A 137 4.01 15.60 8.74
N LYS A 138 2.99 16.07 9.46
CA LYS A 138 1.87 16.80 8.86
C LYS A 138 2.35 18.05 8.14
N LEU A 139 3.16 18.86 8.81
CA LEU A 139 3.73 20.08 8.23
C LEU A 139 4.60 19.76 7.01
N SER A 140 5.48 18.75 7.12
CA SER A 140 6.34 18.29 6.03
C SER A 140 5.52 17.90 4.79
N LYS A 141 4.43 17.14 4.99
CA LYS A 141 3.51 16.76 3.91
C LYS A 141 2.81 17.96 3.29
N CYS A 142 2.32 18.91 4.10
CA CYS A 142 1.70 20.14 3.60
C CYS A 142 2.68 20.94 2.72
N VAL A 143 3.93 21.08 3.16
CA VAL A 143 4.98 21.75 2.39
C VAL A 143 5.29 21.00 1.10
N GLN A 144 5.39 19.66 1.14
CA GLN A 144 5.62 18.85 -0.05
C GLN A 144 4.48 18.98 -1.07
N ILE A 145 3.22 18.93 -0.62
CA ILE A 145 2.04 19.13 -1.47
C ILE A 145 2.08 20.51 -2.13
N ALA A 146 2.35 21.57 -1.34
CA ALA A 146 2.45 22.93 -1.85
C ALA A 146 3.57 23.06 -2.89
N ARG A 147 4.76 22.49 -2.61
CA ARG A 147 5.88 22.47 -3.56
C ARG A 147 5.50 21.78 -4.86
N LEU A 148 4.89 20.60 -4.81
CA LEU A 148 4.48 19.85 -6.00
C LEU A 148 3.47 20.64 -6.86
N TYR A 149 2.48 21.29 -6.25
CA TYR A 149 1.54 22.14 -7.01
C TYR A 149 2.17 23.39 -7.62
N LEU A 150 3.22 23.94 -7.01
CA LEU A 150 3.99 25.04 -7.59
C LEU A 150 4.79 24.59 -8.81
N GLU A 151 5.40 23.40 -8.78
CA GLU A 151 6.12 22.83 -9.93
C GLU A 151 5.18 22.55 -11.12
N VAL A 152 3.93 22.14 -10.86
CA VAL A 152 2.90 22.00 -11.92
C VAL A 152 2.65 23.32 -12.65
N SER A 153 2.74 24.44 -11.94
CA SER A 153 2.46 25.77 -12.49
C SER A 153 3.68 26.42 -13.17
N ALA A 154 4.87 25.84 -13.00
CA ALA A 154 6.12 26.32 -13.57
C ALA A 154 6.48 25.70 -14.93
N VAL A 155 5.70 24.69 -15.36
CA VAL A 155 5.82 23.97 -16.65
C VAL A 155 4.68 24.37 -17.57
#